data_AF-A0A5S4EK58-F1
#
_entry.id   AF-A0A5S4EK58-F1
#
_cell.length_a   1.000
_cell.length_b   1.000
_cell.length_c   1.000
_cell.angle_alpha   90.00
_cell.angle_beta   90.00
_cell.angle_gamma   90.00
#
_symmetry.space_group_name_H-M   'P 1'
#
loop_
_entity.id
_entity.type
_entity.pdbx_description
1 polymer ?
#
loop_
_entity_poly.entity_id
_entity_poly.type
_entity_poly.pdbx_seq_one_letter_code
_entity_poly.pdbx_strand_id
1 'polypeptide(L)'
;MFLSHPRSRNILDDLAAGAPIAAVFSRPATHVTLQLKAAGARIQRLAAGDREIMLASGAAFIAEIMALGYSENFSRALMAPAGDDAVGVAFTPEAVFEQTPGPKAGMRLEPKL
;
A
#
# COMPACT_ATOMS: atom_id res chain seq x y z
N MET A 1 4.97 -4.82 1.14
CA MET A 1 3.66 -4.33 1.66
C MET A 1 2.90 -5.48 2.29
N PHE A 2 1.87 -5.22 3.08
CA PHE A 2 1.07 -6.25 3.75
C PHE A 2 -0.36 -6.24 3.21
N LEU A 3 -0.93 -7.42 2.99
CA LEU A 3 -2.31 -7.59 2.54
C LEU A 3 -3.06 -8.51 3.52
N SER A 4 -4.32 -8.17 3.81
CA SER A 4 -5.24 -9.05 4.55
C SER A 4 -5.55 -10.26 3.68
N HIS A 5 -5.18 -11.46 4.15
CA HIS A 5 -5.46 -12.69 3.43
C HIS A 5 -6.96 -12.88 3.13
N PRO A 6 -7.89 -12.75 4.10
CA PRO A 6 -9.31 -12.96 3.82
C PRO A 6 -9.92 -11.92 2.87
N ARG A 7 -9.36 -10.71 2.78
CA ARG A 7 -9.89 -9.61 1.95
C ARG A 7 -9.19 -9.43 0.60
N SER A 8 -8.05 -10.08 0.40
CA SER A 8 -7.24 -9.90 -0.81
C SER A 8 -7.06 -11.18 -1.63
N ARG A 9 -7.92 -12.20 -1.44
CA ARG A 9 -7.81 -13.52 -2.10
C ARG A 9 -7.58 -13.42 -3.61
N ASN A 10 -8.43 -12.73 -4.34
CA ASN A 10 -8.30 -12.63 -5.80
C ASN A 10 -6.95 -12.02 -6.22
N ILE A 11 -6.51 -10.94 -5.57
CA ILE A 11 -5.19 -10.33 -5.84
C ILE A 11 -4.06 -11.30 -5.48
N LEU A 12 -4.17 -12.04 -4.38
CA LEU A 12 -3.16 -13.01 -3.98
C LEU A 12 -3.11 -14.19 -4.97
N ASP A 13 -4.25 -14.65 -5.48
CA ASP A 13 -4.34 -15.71 -6.47
C ASP A 13 -3.73 -15.26 -7.81
N ASP A 14 -4.04 -14.04 -8.26
CA ASP A 14 -3.45 -13.45 -9.48
C ASP A 14 -1.93 -13.33 -9.35
N LEU A 15 -1.44 -12.82 -8.22
CA LEU A 15 0.00 -12.70 -7.96
C LEU A 15 0.69 -14.07 -7.89
N ALA A 16 0.04 -15.08 -7.29
CA ALA A 16 0.54 -16.45 -7.25
C ALA A 16 0.60 -17.09 -8.65
N ALA A 17 -0.32 -16.71 -9.55
CA ALA A 17 -0.32 -17.11 -10.95
C ALA A 17 0.71 -16.35 -11.82
N GLY A 18 1.47 -15.41 -11.24
CA GLY A 18 2.50 -14.65 -11.93
C GLY A 18 2.01 -13.36 -12.59
N ALA A 19 0.85 -12.84 -12.19
CA ALA A 19 0.39 -11.55 -12.68
C ALA A 19 1.36 -10.41 -12.29
N PRO A 20 1.52 -9.39 -13.15
CA PRO A 20 2.26 -8.19 -12.80
C PRO A 20 1.54 -7.41 -11.70
N ILE A 21 2.29 -6.58 -10.98
CA ILE A 21 1.75 -5.78 -9.88
C ILE A 21 1.83 -4.29 -10.18
N ALA A 22 0.77 -3.58 -9.80
CA ALA A 22 0.76 -2.13 -9.65
C ALA A 22 0.26 -1.78 -8.25
N ALA A 23 1.09 -1.07 -7.46
CA ALA A 23 0.76 -0.63 -6.12
C ALA A 23 0.77 0.89 -6.04
N VAL A 24 -0.31 1.48 -5.56
CA VAL A 24 -0.47 2.94 -5.44
C VAL A 24 -0.39 3.33 -3.96
N PHE A 25 0.47 4.30 -3.67
CA PHE A 25 0.66 4.85 -2.33
C PHE A 25 0.33 6.32 -2.36
N SER A 26 -0.64 6.72 -1.53
CA SER A 26 -1.08 8.11 -1.39
C SER A 26 -0.91 8.58 0.03
N ARG A 27 -0.42 9.80 0.20
CA ARG A 27 -0.47 10.51 1.48
C ARG A 27 -1.71 11.41 1.53
N PRO A 28 -2.76 11.06 2.31
CA PRO A 28 -4.05 11.75 2.28
C PRO A 28 -3.96 13.26 2.47
N ALA A 29 -3.15 13.75 3.42
CA ALA A 29 -3.08 15.18 3.72
C ALA A 29 -2.53 16.05 2.57
N THR A 30 -1.75 15.45 1.67
CA THR A 30 -1.03 16.19 0.62
C THR A 30 -1.41 15.76 -0.79
N HIS A 31 -2.18 14.67 -0.92
CA HIS A 31 -2.47 13.98 -2.17
C HIS A 31 -1.25 13.47 -2.94
N VAL A 32 -0.03 13.61 -2.38
CA VAL A 32 1.19 13.07 -3.00
C VAL A 32 0.99 11.58 -3.19
N THR A 33 0.99 11.16 -4.46
CA THR A 33 0.64 9.80 -4.85
C THR A 33 1.63 9.26 -5.87
N LEU A 34 2.14 8.07 -5.60
CA LEU A 34 3.05 7.34 -6.48
C LEU A 34 2.43 6.00 -6.84
N GLN A 35 2.62 5.56 -8.09
CA GLN A 35 2.33 4.19 -8.52
C GLN A 35 3.62 3.46 -8.85
N LEU A 36 3.87 2.37 -8.14
CA LEU A 36 4.96 1.44 -8.39
C LEU A 36 4.45 0.28 -9.25
N LYS A 37 5.19 -0.11 -10.29
CA LYS A 37 4.90 -1.30 -11.09
C LYS A 37 6.10 -2.24 -11.11
N ALA A 38 5.82 -3.54 -11.19
CA ALA A 38 6.81 -4.59 -11.41
C ALA A 38 6.18 -5.75 -12.19
N ALA A 39 7.00 -6.53 -12.88
CA ALA A 39 6.55 -7.68 -13.66
C ALA A 39 6.03 -8.83 -12.78
N GLY A 40 6.36 -8.83 -11.48
CA GLY A 40 5.83 -9.81 -10.53
C GLY A 40 6.11 -9.44 -9.07
N ALA A 41 5.55 -10.25 -8.17
CA ALA A 41 5.74 -10.12 -6.74
C ALA A 41 5.86 -11.50 -6.07
N ARG A 42 6.47 -11.55 -4.89
CA ARG A 42 6.54 -12.74 -4.04
C ARG A 42 5.61 -12.59 -2.86
N ILE A 43 4.74 -13.57 -2.66
CA ILE A 43 3.94 -13.71 -1.44
C ILE A 43 4.80 -14.44 -0.42
N GLN A 44 4.87 -13.90 0.79
CA GLN A 44 5.68 -14.43 1.89
C GLN A 44 4.88 -14.45 3.18
N ARG A 45 5.22 -15.40 4.06
CA ARG A 45 4.74 -15.38 5.44
C ARG A 45 5.29 -14.14 6.15
N LEU A 46 4.57 -13.66 7.15
CA LEU A 46 5.06 -12.59 8.01
C LEU A 46 6.32 -13.05 8.76
N ALA A 47 7.32 -12.20 8.77
CA ALA A 47 8.51 -12.34 9.59
C ALA A 47 8.29 -11.75 10.99
N ALA A 48 9.17 -12.07 11.92
CA ALA A 48 9.21 -11.39 13.21
C ALA A 48 9.41 -9.87 12.98
N GLY A 49 8.59 -9.04 13.63
CA GLY A 49 8.62 -7.58 13.45
C GLY A 49 7.60 -7.03 12.44
N ASP A 50 7.05 -7.86 11.55
CA ASP A 50 6.12 -7.38 10.53
C ASP A 50 4.82 -6.85 11.12
N ARG A 51 4.34 -7.47 12.21
CA ARG A 51 3.10 -7.05 12.88
C ARG A 51 3.25 -5.66 13.49
N GLU A 52 4.40 -5.36 14.06
CA GLU A 52 4.74 -4.04 14.61
C GLU A 52 4.77 -2.99 13.50
N ILE A 53 5.33 -3.32 12.33
CA ILE A 53 5.33 -2.43 11.16
C ILE A 53 3.90 -2.19 10.65
N MET A 54 3.07 -3.24 10.57
CA MET A 54 1.65 -3.10 10.18
C MET A 54 0.89 -2.16 11.12
N LEU A 55 1.04 -2.35 12.44
CA LEU A 55 0.39 -1.52 13.45
C LEU A 55 0.88 -0.06 13.40
N ALA A 56 2.19 0.15 13.25
CA ALA A 56 2.76 1.49 13.10
C ALA A 56 2.26 2.18 11.83
N SER A 57 2.17 1.45 10.70
CA SER A 57 1.65 1.98 9.43
C SER A 57 0.17 2.36 9.56
N GLY A 58 -0.64 1.52 10.21
CA GLY A 58 -2.05 1.80 10.47
C GLY A 58 -2.24 3.01 11.38
N ALA A 59 -1.42 3.15 12.43
CA ALA A 59 -1.45 4.31 13.32
C ALA A 59 -1.08 5.61 12.58
N ALA A 60 -0.06 5.58 11.70
CA ALA A 60 0.31 6.71 10.87
C ALA A 60 -0.81 7.10 9.90
N PHE A 61 -1.49 6.12 9.29
CA PHE A 61 -2.64 6.39 8.43
C PHE A 61 -3.81 6.99 9.21
N ILE A 62 -4.14 6.46 10.40
CA ILE A 62 -5.18 7.03 11.28
C ILE A 62 -4.88 8.51 11.58
N ALA A 63 -3.64 8.84 11.90
CA ALA A 63 -3.23 10.22 12.19
C ALA A 63 -3.42 11.15 10.97
N GLU A 64 -3.06 10.69 9.76
CA GLU A 64 -3.29 11.45 8.51
C GLU A 64 -4.78 11.71 8.27
N ILE A 65 -5.65 10.71 8.50
CA ILE A 65 -7.10 10.86 8.31
C ILE A 65 -7.71 11.76 9.39
N MET A 66 -7.28 11.66 10.64
CA MET A 66 -7.74 12.57 11.70
C MET A 66 -7.31 14.03 11.43
N ALA A 67 -6.11 14.25 10.90
CA ALA A 67 -5.64 15.58 10.52
C ALA A 67 -6.48 16.24 9.43
N LEU A 68 -7.22 15.45 8.63
CA LEU A 68 -8.19 15.92 7.64
C LEU A 68 -9.56 16.25 8.24
N GLY A 69 -9.75 16.12 9.56
CA GLY A 69 -10.99 16.46 10.27
C GLY A 69 -11.97 15.30 10.46
N TYR A 70 -11.58 14.08 10.09
CA TYR A 70 -12.41 12.90 10.34
C TYR A 70 -12.31 12.42 11.79
N SER A 71 -13.37 11.79 12.30
CA SER A 71 -13.40 11.28 13.66
C SER A 71 -12.45 10.10 13.86
N GLU A 72 -11.92 9.95 15.07
CA GLU A 72 -11.06 8.83 15.43
C GLU A 72 -11.74 7.48 15.18
N ASN A 73 -13.03 7.35 15.52
CA ASN A 73 -13.80 6.12 15.30
C ASN A 73 -13.85 5.74 13.81
N PHE A 74 -14.09 6.71 12.93
CA PHE A 74 -14.06 6.48 11.49
C PHE A 74 -12.67 6.07 11.01
N SER A 75 -11.63 6.79 11.42
CA SER A 75 -10.24 6.51 11.05
C SER A 75 -9.79 5.11 11.50
N ARG A 76 -10.15 4.70 12.72
CA ARG A 76 -9.86 3.36 13.25
C ARG A 76 -10.63 2.27 12.51
N ALA A 77 -11.88 2.53 12.13
CA ALA A 77 -12.67 1.58 11.36
C ALA A 77 -12.05 1.29 9.98
N LEU A 78 -11.44 2.29 9.33
CA LEU A 78 -10.70 2.07 8.08
C LEU A 78 -9.51 1.11 8.24
N MET A 79 -8.87 1.10 9.41
CA MET A 79 -7.73 0.23 9.73
C MET A 79 -8.11 -1.07 10.43
N ALA A 80 -9.40 -1.36 10.62
CA ALA A 80 -9.85 -2.64 11.20
C ALA A 80 -9.24 -3.88 10.49
N PRO A 81 -9.03 -3.90 9.15
CA PRO A 81 -8.36 -5.01 8.48
C PRO A 81 -6.92 -5.28 8.91
N ALA A 82 -6.23 -4.33 9.57
CA ALA A 82 -4.88 -4.56 10.10
C ALA A 82 -4.86 -5.64 11.21
N GLY A 83 -6.03 -5.96 11.78
CA GLY A 83 -6.21 -7.05 12.73
C GLY A 83 -6.25 -8.44 12.10
N ASP A 84 -6.56 -8.55 10.79
CA ASP A 84 -6.75 -9.82 10.09
C ASP A 84 -5.46 -10.66 10.03
N ASP A 85 -5.63 -11.93 9.66
CA ASP A 85 -4.53 -12.73 9.11
C ASP A 85 -4.00 -12.06 7.84
N ALA A 86 -2.68 -11.97 7.73
CA ALA A 86 -2.03 -11.16 6.70
C ALA A 86 -0.78 -11.84 6.16
N VAL A 87 -0.45 -11.47 4.93
CA VAL A 87 0.75 -11.92 4.23
C VAL A 87 1.58 -10.74 3.80
N GLY A 88 2.89 -10.96 3.67
CA GLY A 88 3.79 -10.02 3.02
C GLY A 88 3.72 -10.20 1.51
N VAL A 89 3.68 -9.09 0.78
CA VAL A 89 3.90 -9.04 -0.68
C VAL A 89 5.13 -8.18 -0.94
N ALA A 90 6.18 -8.81 -1.47
CA ALA A 90 7.46 -8.19 -1.76
C ALA A 90 7.71 -8.16 -3.27
N PHE A 91 8.10 -7.00 -3.80
CA PHE A 91 8.46 -6.83 -5.20
C PHE A 91 9.53 -5.73 -5.33
N THR A 92 10.30 -5.79 -6.41
CA THR A 92 11.26 -4.74 -6.77
C THR A 92 10.59 -3.83 -7.81
N PRO A 93 10.36 -2.55 -7.52
CA PRO A 93 9.77 -1.64 -8.50
C PRO A 93 10.66 -1.53 -9.76
N GLU A 94 10.06 -1.74 -10.93
CA GLU A 94 10.70 -1.57 -12.25
C GLU A 94 10.29 -0.25 -12.91
N ALA A 95 9.17 0.31 -12.47
CA ALA A 95 8.68 1.60 -12.92
C ALA A 95 7.98 2.33 -11.78
N VAL A 96 8.16 3.65 -11.75
CA VAL A 96 7.47 4.54 -10.82
C VAL A 96 6.77 5.61 -11.65
N PHE A 97 5.53 5.92 -11.29
CA PHE A 97 4.74 6.95 -11.96
C PHE A 97 4.24 7.97 -10.94
N GLU A 98 4.31 9.24 -11.32
CA GLU A 98 3.62 10.33 -10.64
C GLU A 98 2.12 10.14 -10.82
N GLN A 99 1.37 10.17 -9.73
CA GLN A 99 -0.07 10.02 -9.70
C GLN A 99 -0.73 11.08 -8.81
N THR A 100 0.06 12.00 -8.26
CA THR A 100 -0.46 13.20 -7.59
C THR A 100 -1.32 13.97 -8.58
N PRO A 101 -2.59 14.29 -8.26
CA PRO A 101 -3.46 15.04 -9.14
C PRO A 101 -2.80 16.34 -9.61
N GLY A 102 -2.72 16.53 -10.94
CA GLY A 102 -2.09 17.69 -11.55
C GLY A 102 -1.49 17.39 -12.92
N PRO A 103 -0.83 18.37 -13.56
CA PRO A 103 -0.32 18.25 -14.93
C PRO A 103 0.71 17.14 -15.16
N LYS A 104 1.34 16.65 -14.09
CA LYS A 104 2.35 15.59 -14.14
C LYS A 104 1.77 14.19 -13.85
N ALA A 105 0.48 14.07 -13.52
CA ALA A 105 -0.14 12.78 -13.26
C ALA A 105 -0.02 11.87 -14.50
N GLY A 106 0.31 10.60 -14.28
CA GLY A 106 0.56 9.63 -15.35
C GLY A 106 1.99 9.64 -15.89
N MET A 107 2.81 10.63 -15.54
CA MET A 107 4.20 10.67 -16.01
C MET A 107 5.06 9.65 -15.28
N ARG A 108 5.90 8.94 -16.04
CA ARG A 108 6.94 8.07 -15.47
C ARG A 108 8.00 8.93 -14.77
N LEU A 109 8.40 8.53 -13.57
CA LEU A 109 9.48 9.14 -12.82
C LEU A 109 10.79 8.45 -13.16
N GLU A 110 11.76 9.24 -13.60
CA GLU A 110 13.12 8.78 -13.90
C GLU A 110 14.08 9.16 -12.76
N PRO A 111 15.12 8.34 -12.50
CA PRO A 111 16.17 8.70 -11.55
C PRO A 111 16.77 10.06 -11.92
N LYS A 112 16.94 10.93 -10.93
CA LYS A 112 17.76 12.13 -11.13
C LYS A 112 19.23 11.67 -11.10
N LEU A 113 19.91 11.84 -12.24
CA LEU A 113 21.36 11.69 -12.35
C LEU A 113 22.09 12.75 -11.54
#